data_AF-A0A1A8B2D2-F1
#
_entry.id   AF-A0A1A8B2D2-F1
#
_cell.length_a   1.000
_cell.length_b   1.000
_cell.length_c   1.000
_cell.angle_alpha   90.00
_cell.angle_beta   90.00
_cell.angle_gamma   90.00
#
_symmetry.space_group_name_H-M   'P 1'
#
loop_
_entity.id
_entity.type
_entity.pdbx_description
1 polymer ?
#
loop_
_entity_poly.entity_id
_entity_poly.type
_entity_poly.pdbx_seq_one_letter_code
_entity_poly.pdbx_strand_id
1 'polypeptide(L)'
;DYILMDPSERQRLSIFSIPKPFPRRVISAPVPWSLSYKEARLWQSQHLFVTCPIMIQMQDFWNERLSCLRFVKLENLKSTTWSLPLPPSEFEQFVQRQCQAARDELLQSWLPFCASLFVNLESLSLIPSTKLAAHAGFQEIFSCAAALMSLQLRGLVSASLQDLQEFFMIHQQGNDFGEMFDEMKHIQPQTLLVELQVEDTHIEFIPSLQECWEVIHRAFMEIVKSAEKLPRVRGP
;
A
#
# COMPACT_ATOMS: atom_id res chain seq x y z
N ASP A 1 -44.53 -6.76 30.33
CA ASP A 1 -43.36 -6.18 31.03
C ASP A 1 -43.39 -6.18 32.55
N TYR A 2 -44.52 -6.41 33.24
CA TYR A 2 -44.57 -6.38 34.72
C TYR A 2 -43.64 -7.42 35.39
N ILE A 3 -43.53 -8.63 34.84
CA ILE A 3 -42.68 -9.72 35.36
C ILE A 3 -41.18 -9.36 35.34
N LEU A 4 -40.75 -8.52 34.40
CA LEU A 4 -39.35 -8.07 34.29
C LEU A 4 -39.03 -6.88 35.21
N MET A 5 -40.06 -6.24 35.80
CA MET A 5 -39.87 -5.15 36.76
C MET A 5 -39.63 -5.67 38.18
N ASP A 6 -40.27 -6.79 38.55
CA ASP A 6 -40.12 -7.42 39.86
C ASP A 6 -38.76 -8.14 40.01
N PRO A 7 -37.91 -7.76 40.99
CA PRO A 7 -36.64 -8.43 41.23
C PRO A 7 -36.77 -9.92 41.63
N SER A 8 -37.84 -10.28 42.35
CA SER A 8 -38.04 -11.63 42.87
C SER A 8 -38.39 -12.63 41.77
N GLU A 9 -39.26 -12.23 40.84
CA GLU A 9 -39.61 -13.01 39.66
C GLU A 9 -38.44 -13.13 38.67
N ARG A 10 -37.60 -12.10 38.55
CA ARG A 10 -36.37 -12.17 37.75
C ARG A 10 -35.38 -13.18 38.29
N GLN A 11 -35.23 -13.24 39.61
CA GLN A 11 -34.35 -14.19 40.28
C GLN A 11 -34.90 -15.63 40.16
N ARG A 12 -36.23 -15.82 40.29
CA ARG A 12 -36.90 -17.11 40.07
C ARG A 12 -36.73 -17.65 38.66
N LEU A 13 -36.75 -16.75 37.66
CA LEU A 13 -36.62 -17.08 36.24
C LEU A 13 -35.17 -17.03 35.72
N SER A 14 -34.19 -16.80 36.59
CA SER A 14 -32.75 -16.72 36.23
C SER A 14 -32.43 -15.68 35.14
N ILE A 15 -33.13 -14.54 35.13
CA ILE A 15 -32.92 -13.46 34.17
C ILE A 15 -31.89 -12.47 34.73
N PHE A 16 -30.62 -12.64 34.36
CA PHE A 16 -29.51 -11.83 34.88
C PHE A 16 -29.34 -10.47 34.21
N SER A 17 -29.87 -10.28 32.99
CA SER A 17 -29.80 -9.01 32.27
C SER A 17 -31.06 -8.78 31.45
N ILE A 18 -31.53 -7.53 31.44
CA ILE A 18 -32.64 -7.08 30.59
C ILE A 18 -32.01 -6.25 29.48
N PRO A 19 -32.21 -6.59 28.19
CA PRO A 19 -31.76 -5.76 27.09
C PRO A 19 -32.32 -4.35 27.24
N LYS A 20 -31.44 -3.34 27.36
CA LYS A 20 -31.88 -1.95 27.36
C LYS A 20 -32.44 -1.65 25.96
N PRO A 21 -33.68 -1.16 25.83
CA PRO A 21 -34.18 -0.76 24.53
C PRO A 21 -33.24 0.33 23.98
N PHE A 22 -32.78 0.15 22.75
CA PHE A 22 -31.98 1.17 22.08
C PHE A 22 -32.78 2.49 22.10
N PRO A 23 -32.18 3.62 22.51
CA PRO A 23 -32.90 4.88 22.57
C PRO A 23 -33.47 5.18 21.18
N ARG A 24 -34.80 5.21 21.06
CA ARG A 24 -35.47 5.60 19.83
C ARG A 24 -35.24 7.10 19.63
N ARG A 25 -34.17 7.45 18.92
CA ARG A 25 -33.92 8.83 18.49
C ARG A 25 -34.79 9.11 17.28
N VAL A 26 -35.88 9.83 17.49
CA VAL A 26 -36.71 10.34 16.38
C VAL A 26 -36.03 11.61 15.88
N ILE A 27 -35.43 11.53 14.69
CA ILE A 27 -34.89 12.70 14.00
C ILE A 27 -36.06 13.35 13.26
N SER A 28 -36.63 14.42 13.80
CA SER A 28 -37.71 15.20 13.17
C SER A 28 -37.15 16.35 12.33
N ALA A 29 -37.69 16.55 11.14
CA ALA A 29 -37.31 17.66 10.27
C ALA A 29 -37.90 19.01 10.76
N PRO A 30 -37.22 20.14 10.46
CA PRO A 30 -35.91 20.24 9.81
C PRO A 30 -34.77 20.06 10.80
N VAL A 31 -33.80 19.21 10.46
CA VAL A 31 -32.58 19.05 11.27
C VAL A 31 -31.67 20.28 11.11
N PRO A 32 -31.02 20.76 12.19
CA PRO A 32 -30.20 21.98 12.14
C PRO A 32 -29.06 21.93 11.12
N TRP A 33 -28.55 20.73 10.83
CA TRP A 33 -27.47 20.48 9.88
C TRP A 33 -27.94 20.21 8.45
N SER A 34 -29.25 20.27 8.17
CA SER A 34 -29.81 19.90 6.86
C SER A 34 -29.28 20.76 5.71
N LEU A 35 -29.11 22.07 5.95
CA LEU A 35 -28.56 23.00 4.96
C LEU A 35 -27.07 22.73 4.73
N SER A 36 -26.27 22.72 5.79
CA SER A 36 -24.83 22.45 5.71
C SER A 36 -24.54 21.10 5.07
N TYR A 37 -25.33 20.07 5.35
CA TYR A 37 -25.22 18.78 4.68
C TYR A 37 -25.51 18.87 3.18
N LYS A 38 -26.59 19.56 2.78
CA LYS A 38 -26.95 19.72 1.36
C LYS A 38 -25.87 20.49 0.61
N GLU A 39 -25.35 21.56 1.21
CA GLU A 39 -24.25 22.36 0.65
C GLU A 39 -22.98 21.53 0.49
N ALA A 40 -22.55 20.85 1.56
CA ALA A 40 -21.35 20.00 1.51
C ALA A 40 -21.50 18.84 0.52
N ARG A 41 -22.69 18.22 0.44
CA ARG A 41 -22.98 17.17 -0.53
C ARG A 41 -22.97 17.69 -1.97
N LEU A 42 -23.56 18.86 -2.21
CA LEU A 42 -23.58 19.48 -3.53
C LEU A 42 -22.14 19.80 -3.96
N TRP A 43 -21.37 20.44 -3.08
CA TRP A 43 -19.97 20.77 -3.31
C TRP A 43 -19.15 19.51 -3.63
N GLN A 44 -19.25 18.46 -2.81
CA GLN A 44 -18.56 17.20 -3.08
C GLN A 44 -19.01 16.58 -4.41
N SER A 45 -20.31 16.59 -4.73
CA SER A 45 -20.80 16.03 -6.00
C SER A 45 -20.34 16.81 -7.24
N GLN A 46 -19.92 18.07 -7.07
CA GLN A 46 -19.44 18.93 -8.14
C GLN A 46 -17.92 18.84 -8.31
N HIS A 47 -17.17 18.73 -7.21
CA HIS A 47 -15.71 18.84 -7.21
C HIS A 47 -14.97 17.51 -6.97
N LEU A 48 -15.63 16.51 -6.37
CA LEU A 48 -15.04 15.20 -6.12
C LEU A 48 -15.36 14.25 -7.29
N PHE A 49 -14.40 14.07 -8.18
CA PHE A 49 -14.55 13.22 -9.37
C PHE A 49 -14.25 11.74 -9.12
N VAL A 50 -14.35 11.26 -7.87
CA VAL A 50 -14.00 9.88 -7.50
C VAL A 50 -14.82 8.83 -8.26
N THR A 51 -16.10 9.11 -8.52
CA THR A 51 -16.98 8.20 -9.29
C THR A 51 -16.97 8.48 -10.79
N CYS A 52 -16.06 9.34 -11.27
CA CYS A 52 -15.91 9.59 -12.70
C CYS A 52 -15.42 8.29 -13.39
N PRO A 53 -15.97 7.94 -14.57
CA PRO A 53 -15.56 6.73 -15.30
C PRO A 53 -14.05 6.61 -15.51
N ILE A 54 -13.34 7.73 -15.68
CA ILE A 54 -11.87 7.76 -15.81
C ILE A 54 -11.19 7.27 -14.53
N MET A 55 -11.64 7.73 -13.36
CA MET A 55 -11.05 7.30 -12.08
C MET A 55 -11.30 5.82 -11.83
N ILE A 56 -12.49 5.33 -12.20
CA ILE A 56 -12.85 3.92 -12.09
C ILE A 56 -11.94 3.08 -12.99
N GLN A 57 -11.81 3.44 -14.28
CA GLN A 57 -10.93 2.72 -15.21
C GLN A 57 -9.45 2.75 -14.79
N MET A 58 -8.97 3.87 -14.24
CA MET A 58 -7.62 3.97 -13.66
C MET A 58 -7.43 3.02 -12.46
N GLN A 59 -8.44 2.91 -11.60
CA GLN A 59 -8.40 2.00 -10.45
C GLN A 59 -8.48 0.55 -10.88
N ASP A 60 -9.37 0.21 -11.81
CA ASP A 60 -9.54 -1.15 -12.31
C ASP A 60 -8.25 -1.66 -12.94
N PHE A 61 -7.64 -0.88 -13.83
CA PHE A 61 -6.35 -1.23 -14.43
C PHE A 61 -5.27 -1.48 -13.38
N TRP A 62 -5.18 -0.61 -12.37
CA TRP A 62 -4.22 -0.78 -11.28
C TRP A 62 -4.49 -2.07 -10.50
N ASN A 63 -5.74 -2.31 -10.11
CA ASN A 63 -6.11 -3.47 -9.31
C ASN A 63 -5.89 -4.78 -10.07
N GLU A 64 -6.19 -4.82 -11.36
CA GLU A 64 -6.06 -6.02 -12.18
C GLU A 64 -4.60 -6.34 -12.54
N ARG A 65 -3.79 -5.31 -12.85
CA ARG A 65 -2.45 -5.53 -13.43
C ARG A 65 -1.29 -5.22 -12.49
N LEU A 66 -1.47 -4.29 -11.56
CA LEU A 66 -0.37 -3.70 -10.78
C LEU A 66 -0.53 -3.86 -9.27
N SER A 67 -1.65 -4.37 -8.78
CA SER A 67 -1.89 -4.61 -7.34
C SER A 67 -0.82 -5.47 -6.69
N CYS A 68 -0.32 -6.47 -7.42
CA CYS A 68 0.73 -7.37 -6.99
C CYS A 68 2.14 -6.90 -7.39
N LEU A 69 2.28 -5.78 -8.12
CA LEU A 69 3.59 -5.25 -8.46
C LEU A 69 4.33 -4.86 -7.17
N ARG A 70 5.63 -5.16 -7.11
CA ARG A 70 6.54 -4.73 -6.04
C ARG A 70 7.84 -4.27 -6.67
N PHE A 71 8.49 -3.28 -6.06
CA PHE A 71 9.83 -2.86 -6.48
C PHE A 71 10.87 -3.95 -6.21
N VAL A 72 10.67 -4.76 -5.16
CA VAL A 72 11.50 -5.93 -4.87
C VAL A 72 10.60 -7.16 -4.72
N LYS A 73 10.71 -8.09 -5.67
CA LYS A 73 9.96 -9.35 -5.67
C LYS A 73 10.73 -10.42 -4.90
N LEU A 74 10.34 -10.65 -3.65
CA LEU A 74 10.98 -11.64 -2.77
C LEU A 74 10.89 -13.08 -3.29
N GLU A 75 9.85 -13.39 -4.07
CA GLU A 75 9.72 -14.68 -4.78
C GLU A 75 10.92 -14.98 -5.68
N ASN A 76 11.51 -13.95 -6.31
CA ASN A 76 12.67 -14.10 -7.17
C ASN A 76 13.95 -14.40 -6.37
N LEU A 77 14.04 -13.94 -5.12
CA LEU A 77 15.13 -14.29 -4.20
C LEU A 77 15.01 -15.72 -3.68
N LYS A 78 13.79 -16.24 -3.58
CA LYS A 78 13.51 -17.60 -3.10
C LYS A 78 13.50 -18.65 -4.22
N SER A 79 13.53 -18.20 -5.48
CA SER A 79 13.50 -19.04 -6.67
C SER A 79 14.91 -19.52 -7.06
N THR A 80 14.98 -20.58 -7.88
CA THR A 80 16.20 -21.26 -8.34
C THR A 80 17.21 -20.34 -9.05
N THR A 81 16.77 -19.17 -9.54
CA THR A 81 17.63 -18.23 -10.29
C THR A 81 18.66 -17.53 -9.40
N TRP A 82 18.40 -17.43 -8.11
CA TRP A 82 19.22 -16.65 -7.20
C TRP A 82 19.34 -17.41 -5.88
N SER A 83 20.37 -18.26 -5.79
CA SER A 83 20.61 -19.06 -4.59
C SER A 83 21.17 -18.17 -3.49
N LEU A 84 20.34 -17.87 -2.49
CA LEU A 84 20.79 -17.32 -1.21
C LEU A 84 21.83 -18.26 -0.55
N PRO A 85 22.88 -17.75 0.14
CA PRO A 85 23.20 -16.34 0.39
C PRO A 85 23.95 -15.65 -0.76
N LEU A 86 23.92 -14.31 -0.75
CA LEU A 86 24.44 -13.51 -1.85
C LEU A 86 25.58 -12.60 -1.42
N PRO A 87 26.60 -12.41 -2.24
CA PRO A 87 27.52 -11.31 -2.07
C PRO A 87 26.75 -9.97 -1.98
N PRO A 88 27.15 -9.04 -1.10
CA PRO A 88 26.40 -7.78 -0.95
C PRO A 88 26.32 -6.92 -2.22
N SER A 89 27.34 -6.98 -3.07
CA SER A 89 27.35 -6.34 -4.40
C SER A 89 26.29 -6.94 -5.34
N GLU A 90 26.13 -8.25 -5.29
CA GLU A 90 25.15 -9.00 -6.07
C GLU A 90 23.72 -8.71 -5.58
N PHE A 91 23.50 -8.65 -4.27
CA PHE A 91 22.23 -8.25 -3.67
C PHE A 91 21.83 -6.82 -4.09
N GLU A 92 22.77 -5.87 -4.07
CA GLU A 92 22.51 -4.50 -4.49
C GLU A 92 22.11 -4.42 -5.98
N GLN A 93 22.83 -5.14 -6.85
CA GLN A 93 22.47 -5.24 -8.27
C GLN A 93 21.10 -5.89 -8.49
N PHE A 94 20.77 -6.91 -7.70
CA PHE A 94 19.46 -7.54 -7.76
C PHE A 94 18.36 -6.52 -7.45
N VAL A 95 18.48 -5.78 -6.35
CA VAL A 95 17.48 -4.77 -5.95
C VAL A 95 17.34 -3.70 -7.02
N GLN A 96 18.46 -3.17 -7.54
CA GLN A 96 18.44 -2.16 -8.62
C GLN A 96 17.74 -2.67 -9.87
N ARG A 97 18.02 -3.90 -10.31
CA ARG A 97 17.37 -4.51 -11.49
C ARG A 97 15.86 -4.68 -11.29
N GLN A 98 15.44 -5.17 -10.14
CA GLN A 98 14.01 -5.34 -9.82
C GLN A 98 13.30 -3.98 -9.78
N CYS A 99 13.92 -2.99 -9.15
CA CYS A 99 13.37 -1.65 -9.07
C CYS A 99 13.25 -0.99 -10.44
N GLN A 100 14.25 -1.16 -11.30
CA GLN A 100 14.22 -0.68 -12.67
C GLN A 100 13.12 -1.37 -13.48
N ALA A 101 12.98 -2.69 -13.38
CA ALA A 101 11.93 -3.43 -14.08
C ALA A 101 10.52 -2.98 -13.65
N ALA A 102 10.30 -2.75 -12.34
CA ALA A 102 9.04 -2.21 -11.84
C ALA A 102 8.80 -0.77 -12.34
N ARG A 103 9.85 0.06 -12.38
CA ARG A 103 9.78 1.42 -12.92
C ARG A 103 9.44 1.43 -14.41
N ASP A 104 10.01 0.51 -15.18
CA ASP A 104 9.75 0.36 -16.61
C ASP A 104 8.31 -0.04 -16.86
N GLU A 105 7.75 -0.97 -16.08
CA GLU A 105 6.32 -1.33 -16.15
C GLU A 105 5.43 -0.10 -15.89
N LEU A 106 5.76 0.72 -14.89
CA LEU A 106 5.02 1.96 -14.61
C LEU A 106 5.10 2.97 -15.78
N LEU A 107 6.27 3.11 -16.41
CA LEU A 107 6.51 4.05 -17.51
C LEU A 107 5.92 3.58 -18.85
N GLN A 108 5.92 2.28 -19.11
CA GLN A 108 5.54 1.70 -20.40
C GLN A 108 4.06 1.28 -20.45
N SER A 109 3.48 0.90 -19.31
CA SER A 109 2.14 0.32 -19.22
C SER A 109 1.18 1.28 -18.50
N TRP A 110 1.50 1.64 -17.26
CA TRP A 110 0.58 2.41 -16.41
C TRP A 110 0.41 3.86 -16.85
N LEU A 111 1.50 4.61 -17.00
CA LEU A 111 1.44 6.03 -17.37
C LEU A 111 0.81 6.25 -18.75
N PRO A 112 1.16 5.49 -19.80
CA PRO A 112 0.53 5.62 -21.11
C PRO A 112 -0.96 5.28 -21.06
N PHE A 113 -1.36 4.26 -20.30
CA PHE A 113 -2.77 3.94 -20.08
C PHE A 113 -3.51 5.12 -19.44
N CYS A 114 -2.99 5.66 -18.33
CA CYS A 114 -3.55 6.84 -17.67
C CYS A 114 -3.68 8.04 -18.62
N ALA A 115 -2.66 8.30 -19.45
CA ALA A 115 -2.70 9.39 -20.43
C ALA A 115 -3.77 9.17 -21.51
N SER A 116 -3.90 7.93 -22.01
CA SER A 116 -4.89 7.58 -23.04
C SER A 116 -6.34 7.83 -22.60
N LEU A 117 -6.63 7.68 -21.30
CA LEU A 117 -7.96 7.97 -20.76
C LEU A 117 -8.34 9.45 -20.89
N PHE A 118 -7.36 10.36 -20.82
CA PHE A 118 -7.59 11.79 -20.99
C PHE A 118 -7.66 12.22 -22.46
N VAL A 119 -6.93 11.56 -23.35
CA VAL A 119 -7.04 11.81 -24.80
C VAL A 119 -8.43 11.41 -25.30
N ASN A 120 -8.96 10.29 -24.82
CA ASN A 120 -10.31 9.82 -25.17
C ASN A 120 -11.42 10.62 -24.47
N LEU A 121 -11.10 11.56 -23.59
CA LEU A 121 -12.07 12.34 -22.82
C LEU A 121 -12.85 13.31 -23.70
N GLU A 122 -12.25 13.82 -24.77
CA GLU A 122 -12.93 14.66 -25.76
C GLU A 122 -13.99 13.89 -26.57
N SER A 123 -13.83 12.58 -26.76
CA SER A 123 -14.81 11.73 -27.46
C SER A 123 -15.87 11.15 -26.53
N LEU A 124 -15.59 11.12 -25.22
CA LEU A 124 -16.50 10.61 -24.21
C LEU A 124 -17.45 11.71 -23.76
N SER A 125 -18.68 11.64 -24.28
CA SER A 125 -19.89 12.32 -23.77
C SER A 125 -20.28 11.92 -22.32
N LEU A 126 -19.34 11.35 -21.57
CA LEU A 126 -19.51 10.73 -20.25
C LEU A 126 -19.47 11.71 -19.08
N ILE A 127 -19.16 12.98 -19.31
CA ILE A 127 -19.17 13.99 -18.26
C ILE A 127 -20.35 14.94 -18.55
N PRO A 128 -21.30 15.12 -17.62
CA PRO A 128 -22.45 15.98 -17.83
C PRO A 128 -22.01 17.34 -18.36
N SER A 129 -22.55 17.76 -19.51
CA SER A 129 -22.11 18.92 -20.28
C SER A 129 -22.14 20.25 -19.49
N THR A 130 -22.89 20.31 -18.39
CA THR A 130 -22.90 21.43 -17.43
C THR A 130 -21.68 21.50 -16.51
N LYS A 131 -20.94 20.40 -16.31
CA LYS A 131 -19.72 20.34 -15.47
C LYS A 131 -18.44 20.62 -16.24
N LEU A 132 -18.43 20.34 -17.55
CA LEU A 132 -17.25 20.46 -18.41
C LEU A 132 -17.07 21.86 -19.04
N ALA A 133 -18.14 22.65 -19.11
CA ALA A 133 -18.15 23.96 -19.78
C ALA A 133 -17.28 25.03 -19.08
N ALA A 134 -16.84 24.78 -17.85
CA ALA A 134 -15.90 25.65 -17.15
C ALA A 134 -14.50 25.00 -17.14
N HIS A 135 -13.48 25.72 -17.61
CA HIS A 135 -12.06 25.30 -17.55
C HIS A 135 -11.65 24.78 -16.14
N ALA A 136 -12.29 25.26 -15.08
CA ALA A 136 -12.09 24.80 -13.70
C ALA A 136 -12.41 23.30 -13.50
N GLY A 137 -13.45 22.76 -14.14
CA GLY A 137 -13.85 21.36 -13.98
C GLY A 137 -12.83 20.39 -14.57
N PHE A 138 -12.16 20.76 -15.67
CA PHE A 138 -11.06 19.97 -16.24
C PHE A 138 -9.86 19.88 -15.28
N GLN A 139 -9.44 21.02 -14.71
CA GLN A 139 -8.32 21.05 -13.77
C GLN A 139 -8.58 20.22 -12.51
N GLU A 140 -9.82 20.20 -12.02
CA GLU A 140 -10.23 19.40 -10.87
C GLU A 140 -10.19 17.90 -11.17
N ILE A 141 -10.60 17.49 -12.37
CA ILE A 141 -10.47 16.08 -12.82
C ILE A 141 -9.00 15.66 -12.86
N PHE A 142 -8.13 16.47 -13.47
CA PHE A 142 -6.68 16.17 -13.50
C PHE A 142 -6.07 16.13 -12.10
N SER A 143 -6.53 17.00 -11.20
CA SER A 143 -6.09 17.02 -9.80
C SER A 143 -6.54 15.78 -9.03
N CYS A 144 -7.79 15.32 -9.23
CA CYS A 144 -8.27 14.05 -8.70
C CYS A 144 -7.46 12.87 -9.24
N ALA A 145 -7.16 12.87 -10.54
CA ALA A 145 -6.34 11.84 -11.18
C ALA A 145 -4.93 11.79 -10.58
N ALA A 146 -4.27 12.95 -10.48
CA ALA A 146 -2.95 13.06 -9.89
C ALA A 146 -2.92 12.60 -8.44
N ALA A 147 -3.96 12.92 -7.65
CA ALA A 147 -4.11 12.46 -6.28
C ALA A 147 -4.27 10.94 -6.19
N LEU A 148 -5.11 10.35 -7.05
CA LEU A 148 -5.33 8.91 -7.14
C LEU A 148 -4.03 8.18 -7.52
N MET A 149 -3.36 8.63 -8.58
CA MET A 149 -2.09 8.07 -9.04
C MET A 149 -1.00 8.19 -7.96
N SER A 150 -0.97 9.29 -7.22
CA SER A 150 -0.05 9.47 -6.09
C SER A 150 -0.37 8.53 -4.93
N LEU A 151 -1.64 8.21 -4.69
CA LEU A 151 -2.04 7.22 -3.69
C LEU A 151 -1.60 5.80 -4.09
N GLN A 152 -1.81 5.44 -5.36
CA GLN A 152 -1.38 4.16 -5.93
C GLN A 152 0.14 3.96 -5.80
N LEU A 153 0.94 4.94 -6.22
CA LEU A 153 2.40 4.89 -6.08
C LEU A 153 2.87 4.80 -4.63
N ARG A 154 2.28 5.58 -3.72
CA ARG A 154 2.61 5.50 -2.29
C ARG A 154 2.26 4.13 -1.71
N GLY A 155 1.13 3.55 -2.12
CA GLY A 155 0.75 2.19 -1.73
C GLY A 155 1.77 1.16 -2.22
N LEU A 156 2.20 1.24 -3.48
CA LEU A 156 3.24 0.38 -4.05
C LEU A 156 4.58 0.46 -3.28
N VAL A 157 5.04 1.69 -2.99
CA VAL A 157 6.27 1.92 -2.21
C VAL A 157 6.12 1.35 -0.81
N SER A 158 5.04 1.67 -0.11
CA SER A 158 4.78 1.20 1.26
C SER A 158 4.75 -0.34 1.32
N ALA A 159 4.05 -0.98 0.40
CA ALA A 159 3.99 -2.44 0.35
C ALA A 159 5.36 -3.05 0.05
N SER A 160 6.13 -2.47 -0.87
CA SER A 160 7.48 -2.97 -1.20
C SER A 160 8.47 -2.83 -0.04
N LEU A 161 8.41 -1.73 0.71
CA LEU A 161 9.24 -1.52 1.91
C LEU A 161 8.85 -2.49 3.03
N GLN A 162 7.54 -2.69 3.23
CA GLN A 162 7.04 -3.64 4.23
C GLN A 162 7.47 -5.06 3.90
N ASP A 163 7.32 -5.50 2.65
CA ASP A 163 7.75 -6.83 2.21
C ASP A 163 9.26 -7.02 2.47
N LEU A 164 10.10 -6.06 2.07
CA LEU A 164 11.54 -6.12 2.30
C LEU A 164 11.91 -6.13 3.79
N GLN A 165 11.20 -5.35 4.60
CA GLN A 165 11.38 -5.36 6.06
C GLN A 165 11.02 -6.73 6.64
N GLU A 166 9.85 -7.26 6.31
CA GLU A 166 9.40 -8.58 6.77
C GLU A 166 10.40 -9.68 6.40
N PHE A 167 11.00 -9.60 5.22
CA PHE A 167 12.07 -10.49 4.80
C PHE A 167 13.30 -10.47 5.72
N PHE A 168 13.79 -9.29 6.14
CA PHE A 168 14.91 -9.23 7.09
C PHE A 168 14.50 -9.58 8.52
N MET A 169 13.26 -9.28 8.91
CA MET A 169 12.72 -9.59 10.24
C MET A 169 12.57 -11.10 10.49
N ILE A 170 12.67 -11.93 9.45
CA ILE A 170 12.76 -13.38 9.56
C ILE A 170 13.83 -13.81 10.58
N HIS A 171 14.95 -13.08 10.66
CA HIS A 171 16.07 -13.38 11.55
C HIS A 171 16.01 -12.66 12.91
N GLN A 172 14.90 -12.01 13.26
CA GLN A 172 14.79 -11.16 14.47
C GLN A 172 15.13 -11.91 15.77
N GLN A 173 14.76 -13.19 15.89
CA GLN A 173 14.98 -13.99 17.08
C GLN A 173 16.43 -14.54 17.18
N GLY A 174 17.24 -14.34 16.13
CA GLY A 174 18.63 -14.80 16.09
C GLY A 174 18.74 -16.30 16.39
N ASN A 175 19.55 -16.63 17.41
CA ASN A 175 19.78 -18.01 17.87
C ASN A 175 18.94 -18.38 19.09
N ASP A 176 17.79 -17.73 19.32
CA ASP A 176 16.85 -18.14 20.36
C ASP A 176 16.04 -19.36 19.89
N PHE A 177 16.40 -20.53 20.42
CA PHE A 177 15.77 -21.81 20.11
C PHE A 177 14.44 -22.03 20.85
N GLY A 178 14.08 -21.16 21.79
CA GLY A 178 12.93 -21.34 22.68
C GLY A 178 13.00 -22.64 23.50
N GLU A 179 11.84 -23.13 23.94
CA GLU A 179 11.74 -24.35 24.76
C GLU A 179 11.78 -25.65 23.94
N MET A 180 11.39 -25.60 22.66
CA MET A 180 11.31 -26.76 21.77
C MET A 180 12.08 -26.47 20.48
N PHE A 181 13.09 -27.28 20.22
CA PHE A 181 13.91 -27.18 19.02
C PHE A 181 13.09 -27.58 17.78
N ASP A 182 12.93 -26.65 16.84
CA ASP A 182 12.25 -26.88 15.57
C ASP A 182 13.28 -26.82 14.44
N GLU A 183 13.71 -28.00 13.98
CA GLU A 183 14.71 -28.17 12.92
C GLU A 183 14.38 -27.37 11.67
N MET A 184 13.09 -27.23 11.32
CA MET A 184 12.66 -26.58 10.08
C MET A 184 12.78 -25.05 10.14
N LYS A 185 12.71 -24.45 11.34
CA LYS A 185 12.90 -22.99 11.51
C LYS A 185 14.32 -22.54 11.20
N HIS A 186 15.30 -23.43 11.36
CA HIS A 186 16.72 -23.12 11.18
C HIS A 186 17.26 -23.39 9.76
N ILE A 187 16.42 -23.86 8.84
CA ILE A 187 16.74 -23.98 7.39
C ILE A 187 16.47 -22.64 6.67
N GLN A 188 16.28 -21.55 7.40
CA GLN A 188 16.04 -20.25 6.78
C GLN A 188 17.25 -19.79 5.97
N PRO A 189 17.03 -19.37 4.71
CA PRO A 189 18.12 -18.98 3.83
C PRO A 189 18.75 -17.69 4.35
N GLN A 190 20.06 -17.69 4.49
CA GLN A 190 20.85 -16.52 4.86
C GLN A 190 20.77 -15.49 3.73
N THR A 191 20.66 -14.19 4.06
CA THR A 191 20.51 -13.17 3.01
C THR A 191 21.84 -12.80 2.34
N LEU A 192 22.83 -12.43 3.15
CA LEU A 192 24.12 -11.92 2.69
C LEU A 192 25.23 -12.91 3.02
N LEU A 193 26.12 -13.13 2.05
CA LEU A 193 27.35 -13.89 2.22
C LEU A 193 28.40 -12.97 2.84
N VAL A 194 28.93 -13.38 3.98
CA VAL A 194 30.00 -12.69 4.69
C VAL A 194 31.11 -13.69 4.96
N GLU A 195 32.31 -13.39 4.47
CA GLU A 195 33.50 -14.19 4.69
C GLU A 195 34.13 -13.81 6.02
N LEU A 196 34.60 -14.81 6.78
CA LEU A 196 35.33 -14.60 8.02
C LEU A 196 36.81 -14.82 7.73
N GLN A 197 37.61 -13.78 7.92
CA GLN A 197 39.06 -13.83 7.80
C GLN A 197 39.70 -13.70 9.18
N VAL A 198 40.68 -14.54 9.46
CA VAL A 198 41.46 -14.46 10.71
C VAL A 198 42.80 -13.81 10.36
N GLU A 199 43.00 -12.57 10.78
CA GLU A 199 44.27 -11.86 10.66
C GLU A 199 44.97 -11.85 12.01
N ASP A 200 46.07 -12.61 12.11
CA ASP A 200 46.88 -12.83 13.31
C ASP A 200 46.07 -13.29 14.55
N THR A 201 45.53 -12.33 15.31
CA THR A 201 44.77 -12.54 16.56
C THR A 201 43.37 -11.90 16.54
N HIS A 202 42.98 -11.30 15.42
CA HIS A 202 41.70 -10.63 15.23
C HIS A 202 40.86 -11.33 14.16
N ILE A 203 39.54 -11.34 14.39
CA ILE A 203 38.55 -11.86 13.46
C ILE A 203 37.98 -10.66 12.71
N GLU A 204 38.13 -10.67 11.38
CA GLU A 204 37.55 -9.69 10.49
C GLU A 204 36.46 -10.33 9.62
N PHE A 205 35.46 -9.53 9.28
CA PHE A 205 34.37 -9.93 8.40
C PHE A 205 34.51 -9.17 7.07
N ILE A 206 34.44 -9.89 5.96
CA ILE A 206 34.58 -9.35 4.62
C ILE A 206 33.29 -9.65 3.82
N PRO A 207 32.50 -8.64 3.44
CA PRO A 207 32.64 -7.24 3.86
C PRO A 207 32.28 -7.06 5.34
N SER A 208 32.66 -5.93 5.91
CA SER A 208 32.37 -5.59 7.29
C SER A 208 30.86 -5.56 7.56
N LEU A 209 30.46 -5.77 8.81
CA LEU A 209 29.05 -5.70 9.19
C LEU A 209 28.43 -4.33 8.90
N GLN A 210 29.23 -3.26 9.00
CA GLN A 210 28.83 -1.91 8.65
C GLN A 210 28.54 -1.78 7.15
N GLU A 211 29.40 -2.32 6.29
CA GLU A 211 29.17 -2.33 4.84
C GLU A 211 27.93 -3.15 4.47
N CYS A 212 27.72 -4.29 5.13
CA CYS A 212 26.50 -5.08 4.97
C CYS A 212 25.24 -4.26 5.33
N TRP A 213 25.27 -3.54 6.45
CA TRP A 213 24.17 -2.67 6.86
C TRP A 213 23.92 -1.55 5.84
N GLU A 214 24.97 -0.94 5.31
CA GLU A 214 24.83 0.09 4.30
C GLU A 214 24.22 -0.43 2.99
N VAL A 215 24.57 -1.65 2.58
CA VAL A 215 23.94 -2.33 1.43
C VAL A 215 22.44 -2.50 1.66
N ILE A 216 22.05 -2.98 2.84
CA ILE A 216 20.62 -3.12 3.20
C ILE A 216 19.93 -1.76 3.17
N HIS A 217 20.51 -0.74 3.80
CA HIS A 217 19.96 0.61 3.80
C HIS A 217 19.81 1.19 2.39
N ARG A 218 20.82 1.00 1.52
CA ARG A 218 20.76 1.42 0.12
C ARG A 218 19.65 0.70 -0.64
N ALA A 219 19.36 -0.56 -0.35
CA ALA A 219 18.24 -1.27 -0.97
C ALA A 219 16.88 -0.63 -0.64
N PHE A 220 16.62 -0.27 0.63
CA PHE A 220 15.41 0.48 0.99
C PHE A 220 15.34 1.84 0.30
N MET A 221 16.48 2.52 0.17
CA MET A 221 16.53 3.82 -0.50
C MET A 221 16.34 3.73 -2.01
N GLU A 222 16.77 2.63 -2.62
CA GLU A 222 16.57 2.39 -4.05
C GLU A 222 15.08 2.24 -4.39
N ILE A 223 14.30 1.58 -3.54
CA ILE A 223 12.83 1.50 -3.67
C ILE A 223 12.21 2.91 -3.69
N VAL A 224 12.60 3.77 -2.74
CA VAL A 224 12.06 5.14 -2.64
C VAL A 224 12.45 5.96 -3.87
N LYS A 225 13.73 5.96 -4.24
CA LYS A 225 14.25 6.67 -5.42
C LYS A 225 13.59 6.22 -6.72
N SER A 226 13.27 4.93 -6.83
CA SER A 226 12.65 4.36 -8.03
C SER A 226 11.23 4.85 -8.27
N ALA A 227 10.52 5.28 -7.23
CA ALA A 227 9.22 5.94 -7.33
C ALA A 227 9.31 7.46 -7.56
N GLU A 228 10.50 8.07 -7.40
CA GLU A 228 10.70 9.50 -7.61
C GLU A 228 10.77 9.88 -9.09
N LYS A 229 10.41 11.14 -9.36
CA LYS A 229 10.48 11.79 -10.69
C LYS A 229 9.68 11.08 -11.79
N LEU A 230 8.67 10.29 -11.41
CA LEU A 230 7.68 9.80 -12.37
C LEU A 230 6.86 10.99 -12.90
N PRO A 231 6.59 11.06 -14.23
CA PRO A 231 5.75 12.09 -14.81
C PRO A 231 4.39 12.18 -14.10
N ARG A 232 4.01 13.39 -13.69
CA ARG A 232 2.68 13.64 -13.17
C ARG A 232 1.77 14.03 -14.32
N VAL A 233 0.55 13.50 -14.31
CA VAL A 233 -0.50 14.01 -15.19
C VAL A 233 -0.78 15.45 -14.77
N ARG A 234 -0.46 16.40 -15.64
CA ARG A 234 -0.86 17.81 -15.53
C ARG A 234 -1.78 18.10 -16.70
N GLY A 235 -2.88 18.80 -16.42
CA GLY A 235 -3.71 19.36 -17.48
C GLY A 235 -2.94 20.39 -18.31
N PRO A 236 -3.41 20.70 -19.53
CA PRO A 236 -2.93 21.84 -20.30
C PRO A 236 -3.12 23.17 -19.56
#